data_AF-A0A2V5MU04-F1
#
_entry.id   AF-A0A2V5MU04-F1
#
_cell.length_a   1.000
_cell.length_b   1.000
_cell.length_c   1.000
_cell.angle_alpha   90.00
_cell.angle_beta   90.00
_cell.angle_gamma   90.00
#
_symmetry.space_group_name_H-M   'P 1'
#
loop_
_entity.id
_entity.type
_entity.pdbx_description
1 polymer ?
#
loop_
_entity_poly.entity_id
_entity_poly.type
_entity_poly.pdbx_seq_one_letter_code
_entity_poly.pdbx_strand_id
1 'polypeptide(L)'
;MAGLATPLVLSVHSVVSFDFAVAIVPGWHSTIFPPYFVAGAIYSGFAMALNIIIPVRKIYHLEHLITDRYLNNMANIMLVTGMIVAYGYFIEAFMAWYSGDIFEIYMMSNRAFGPYGWVFWLLMLCNVLVPQALWSARIRRNPILLFTVALFINAGMWIERFVIVITSLNRDYSPSMWAMFYPTKWDWMTLFGSVGLFLTLQFLFMKFLPMISISETRELVAEPEKATTP
;
A
#
# COMPACT_ATOMS: atom_id res chain seq x y z
N MET A 1 14.62 -13.50 16.29
CA MET A 1 13.90 -13.70 15.02
C MET A 1 13.66 -12.41 14.23
N ALA A 2 13.29 -11.29 14.88
CA ALA A 2 13.06 -10.00 14.19
C ALA A 2 14.21 -9.55 13.27
N GLY A 3 15.47 -9.72 13.68
CA GLY A 3 16.64 -9.35 12.87
C GLY A 3 16.80 -10.11 11.54
N LEU A 4 16.20 -11.29 11.39
CA LEU A 4 16.17 -12.04 10.12
C LEU A 4 14.94 -11.70 9.28
N ALA A 5 13.81 -11.42 9.93
CA ALA A 5 12.56 -11.10 9.24
C ALA A 5 12.63 -9.74 8.53
N THR A 6 13.26 -8.73 9.12
CA THR A 6 13.37 -7.39 8.50
C THR A 6 14.06 -7.43 7.12
N PRO A 7 15.29 -7.95 6.96
CA PRO A 7 15.92 -8.04 5.64
C PRO A 7 15.15 -8.96 4.69
N LEU A 8 14.46 -9.99 5.20
CA LEU A 8 13.63 -10.86 4.38
C LEU A 8 12.41 -10.13 3.80
N VAL A 9 11.70 -9.31 4.58
CA VAL A 9 10.54 -8.55 4.09
C VAL A 9 10.98 -7.54 3.03
N LEU A 10 12.13 -6.89 3.24
CA LEU A 10 12.73 -5.99 2.25
C LEU A 10 13.08 -6.75 0.96
N SER A 11 13.69 -7.93 1.07
CA SER A 11 14.11 -8.70 -0.10
C SER A 11 12.94 -9.28 -0.87
N VAL A 12 11.91 -9.82 -0.21
CA VAL A 12 10.74 -10.43 -0.88
C VAL A 12 10.02 -9.43 -1.78
N HIS A 13 9.74 -8.22 -1.27
CA HIS A 13 9.10 -7.19 -2.09
C HIS A 13 10.03 -6.60 -3.16
N SER A 14 11.34 -6.59 -2.90
CA SER A 14 12.32 -6.21 -3.92
C SER A 14 12.42 -7.24 -5.05
N VAL A 15 12.33 -8.54 -4.74
CA VAL A 15 12.34 -9.61 -5.75
C VAL A 15 11.12 -9.51 -6.66
N VAL A 16 9.92 -9.31 -6.10
CA VAL A 16 8.71 -9.06 -6.90
C VAL A 16 8.85 -7.80 -7.76
N SER A 17 9.54 -6.76 -7.25
CA SER A 17 9.81 -5.57 -8.06
C SER A 17 10.80 -5.83 -9.20
N PHE A 18 11.74 -6.77 -9.04
CA PHE A 18 12.72 -7.10 -10.05
C PHE A 18 12.11 -7.77 -11.27
N ASP A 19 10.99 -8.48 -11.11
CA ASP A 19 10.23 -9.03 -12.24
C ASP A 19 9.81 -7.93 -13.24
N PHE A 20 9.62 -6.70 -12.76
CA PHE A 20 9.39 -5.52 -13.60
C PHE A 20 10.70 -4.78 -13.91
N ALA A 21 11.49 -4.45 -12.88
CA ALA A 21 12.66 -3.57 -13.02
C ALA A 21 13.73 -4.09 -14.00
N VAL A 22 13.86 -5.41 -14.12
CA VAL A 22 14.85 -6.04 -15.01
C VAL A 22 14.32 -6.16 -16.45
N ALA A 23 13.01 -6.04 -16.65
CA ALA A 23 12.43 -6.04 -17.99
C ALA A 23 12.85 -4.78 -18.76
N ILE A 24 12.94 -4.90 -20.08
CA ILE A 24 13.30 -3.80 -20.98
C ILE A 24 12.06 -3.03 -21.47
N VAL A 25 10.97 -3.01 -20.69
CA VAL A 25 9.72 -2.32 -21.08
C VAL A 25 9.77 -0.87 -20.58
N PRO A 26 9.36 0.14 -21.39
CA PRO A 26 9.30 1.53 -20.95
C PRO A 26 8.41 1.69 -19.73
N GLY A 27 8.92 2.35 -18.69
CA GLY A 27 8.24 2.48 -17.41
C GLY A 27 8.32 1.28 -16.48
N TRP A 28 8.94 0.17 -16.89
CA TRP A 28 9.33 -0.91 -15.98
C TRP A 28 10.82 -0.86 -15.69
N HIS A 29 11.63 -0.52 -16.69
CA HIS A 29 13.09 -0.48 -16.58
C HIS A 29 13.57 0.69 -15.69
N SER A 30 13.48 0.53 -14.37
CA SER A 30 13.80 1.58 -13.41
C SER A 30 14.45 1.06 -12.14
N THR A 31 15.50 1.74 -11.70
CA THR A 31 16.27 1.38 -10.51
C THR A 31 15.60 1.79 -9.19
N ILE A 32 14.56 2.65 -9.23
CA ILE A 32 13.84 3.09 -8.04
C ILE A 32 12.79 2.07 -7.57
N PHE A 33 12.44 1.09 -8.41
CA PHE A 33 11.36 0.14 -8.15
C PHE A 33 11.54 -0.69 -6.87
N PRO A 34 12.71 -1.27 -6.56
CA PRO A 34 12.86 -2.06 -5.34
C PRO A 34 12.52 -1.32 -4.04
N PRO A 35 13.16 -0.17 -3.69
CA PRO A 35 12.79 0.57 -2.48
C PRO A 35 11.36 1.11 -2.54
N TYR A 36 10.88 1.46 -3.74
CA TYR A 36 9.53 1.96 -3.96
C TYR A 36 8.44 0.91 -3.69
N PHE A 37 8.60 -0.32 -4.20
CA PHE A 37 7.68 -1.42 -3.98
C PHE A 37 7.64 -1.82 -2.50
N VAL A 38 8.78 -1.79 -1.82
CA VAL A 38 8.87 -2.01 -0.37
C VAL A 38 8.09 -0.93 0.39
N ALA A 39 8.29 0.35 0.08
CA ALA A 39 7.55 1.45 0.71
C ALA A 39 6.04 1.30 0.48
N GLY A 40 5.64 0.97 -0.75
CA GLY A 40 4.26 0.66 -1.10
C GLY A 40 3.68 -0.53 -0.33
N ALA A 41 4.45 -1.58 -0.11
CA ALA A 41 4.01 -2.75 0.65
C ALA A 41 3.78 -2.43 2.13
N ILE A 42 4.66 -1.66 2.76
CA ILE A 42 4.47 -1.17 4.13
C ILE A 42 3.22 -0.28 4.16
N TYR A 43 3.08 0.62 3.19
CA TYR A 43 1.95 1.54 3.10
C TYR A 43 0.60 0.84 3.00
N SER A 44 0.42 -0.09 2.04
CA SER A 44 -0.80 -0.89 1.92
C SER A 44 -1.01 -1.84 3.12
N GLY A 45 0.08 -2.41 3.66
CA GLY A 45 0.01 -3.33 4.79
C GLY A 45 -0.54 -2.66 6.05
N PHE A 46 -0.05 -1.47 6.40
CA PHE A 46 -0.59 -0.70 7.53
C PHE A 46 -2.02 -0.22 7.27
N ALA A 47 -2.36 0.16 6.04
CA ALA A 47 -3.72 0.53 5.68
C ALA A 47 -4.69 -0.65 5.85
N MET A 48 -4.33 -1.85 5.37
CA MET A 48 -5.13 -3.06 5.57
C MET A 48 -5.25 -3.43 7.05
N ALA A 49 -4.15 -3.32 7.81
CA ALA A 49 -4.17 -3.57 9.25
C ALA A 49 -5.16 -2.64 9.97
N LEU A 50 -5.18 -1.34 9.65
CA LEU A 50 -6.17 -0.40 10.20
C LEU A 50 -7.61 -0.75 9.80
N ASN A 51 -7.83 -1.17 8.55
CA ASN A 51 -9.16 -1.58 8.07
C ASN A 51 -9.70 -2.80 8.83
N ILE A 52 -8.85 -3.64 9.41
CA ILE A 52 -9.26 -4.78 10.26
C ILE A 52 -9.35 -4.35 11.72
N ILE A 53 -8.32 -3.68 12.23
CA ILE A 53 -8.19 -3.32 13.64
C ILE A 53 -9.28 -2.35 14.08
N ILE A 54 -9.67 -1.37 13.26
CA ILE A 54 -10.66 -0.37 13.66
C ILE A 54 -12.05 -1.01 13.89
N PRO A 55 -12.61 -1.84 12.98
CA PRO A 55 -13.83 -2.59 13.24
C PRO A 55 -13.69 -3.57 14.41
N VAL A 56 -12.60 -4.35 14.47
CA VAL A 56 -12.38 -5.35 15.55
C VAL A 56 -12.31 -4.68 16.92
N ARG A 57 -11.61 -3.54 17.01
CA ARG A 57 -11.55 -2.71 18.22
C ARG A 57 -12.94 -2.36 18.74
N LYS A 58 -13.87 -2.00 17.84
CA LYS A 58 -15.21 -1.59 18.21
C LYS A 58 -16.15 -2.75 18.53
N ILE A 59 -16.06 -3.86 17.78
CA ILE A 59 -16.92 -5.04 17.93
C ILE A 59 -16.59 -5.81 19.21
N TYR A 60 -15.31 -5.96 19.53
CA TYR A 60 -14.83 -6.73 20.69
C TYR A 60 -14.50 -5.85 21.91
N HIS A 61 -14.83 -4.55 21.86
CA HIS A 61 -14.61 -3.60 22.96
C HIS A 61 -13.15 -3.54 23.46
N LEU A 62 -12.21 -3.56 22.53
CA LEU A 62 -10.76 -3.58 22.80
C LEU A 62 -10.15 -2.18 22.87
N GLU A 63 -10.95 -1.13 23.10
CA GLU A 63 -10.47 0.26 23.10
C GLU A 63 -9.41 0.54 24.18
N HIS A 64 -9.40 -0.25 25.25
CA HIS A 64 -8.45 -0.17 26.35
C HIS A 64 -7.06 -0.75 26.01
N LEU A 65 -7.00 -1.73 25.11
CA LEU A 65 -5.74 -2.31 24.63
C LEU A 65 -5.25 -1.57 23.36
N ILE A 66 -6.17 -1.33 22.43
CA ILE A 66 -5.90 -0.62 21.18
C ILE A 66 -6.24 0.84 21.38
N THR A 67 -5.30 1.56 21.99
CA THR A 67 -5.45 2.98 22.34
C THR A 67 -5.42 3.89 21.12
N ASP A 68 -5.92 5.12 21.24
CA ASP A 68 -5.85 6.10 20.15
C ASP A 68 -4.41 6.49 19.79
N ARG A 69 -3.47 6.32 20.73
CA ARG A 69 -2.02 6.48 20.47
C ARG A 69 -1.53 5.45 19.47
N TYR A 70 -1.98 4.20 19.58
CA TYR A 70 -1.64 3.13 18.65
C TYR A 70 -2.11 3.47 17.22
N LEU A 71 -3.37 3.88 17.08
CA LEU A 71 -3.94 4.30 15.78
C LEU A 71 -3.20 5.52 15.19
N ASN A 72 -2.88 6.51 16.00
CA ASN A 72 -2.14 7.69 15.56
C ASN A 72 -0.70 7.35 15.11
N ASN A 73 -0.03 6.41 15.80
CA ASN A 73 1.31 5.97 15.40
C ASN A 73 1.27 5.21 14.06
N MET A 74 0.29 4.34 13.86
CA MET A 74 0.08 3.66 12.56
C MET A 74 -0.20 4.66 11.44
N ALA A 75 -1.04 5.66 11.70
CA ALA A 75 -1.34 6.72 10.74
C ALA A 75 -0.10 7.55 10.36
N ASN A 76 0.81 7.81 11.31
CA ASN A 76 2.08 8.48 11.03
C ASN A 76 3.01 7.62 10.16
N ILE A 77 3.11 6.31 10.42
CA ILE A 77 3.89 5.39 9.58
C ILE A 77 3.34 5.39 8.16
N MET A 78 2.02 5.30 8.01
CA MET A 78 1.36 5.38 6.70
C MET A 78 1.62 6.72 5.99
N LEU A 79 1.61 7.83 6.72
CA LEU A 79 1.93 9.13 6.14
C LEU A 79 3.38 9.16 5.62
N VAL A 80 4.34 8.69 6.41
CA VAL A 80 5.75 8.67 6.02
C VAL A 80 5.96 7.78 4.80
N THR A 81 5.42 6.56 4.81
CA THR A 81 5.58 5.63 3.67
C THR A 81 4.80 6.10 2.44
N GLY A 82 3.63 6.69 2.61
CA GLY A 82 2.87 7.34 1.54
C GLY A 82 3.63 8.50 0.89
N MET A 83 4.38 9.29 1.66
CA MET A 83 5.26 10.34 1.12
C MET A 83 6.44 9.77 0.32
N ILE A 84 6.99 8.62 0.72
CA ILE A 84 8.03 7.91 -0.05
C ILE A 84 7.47 7.41 -1.38
N VAL A 85 6.25 6.84 -1.38
CA VAL A 85 5.57 6.42 -2.61
C VAL A 85 5.25 7.62 -3.51
N ALA A 86 4.76 8.72 -2.94
CA ALA A 86 4.51 9.96 -3.69
C ALA A 86 5.81 10.52 -4.32
N TYR A 87 6.92 10.46 -3.60
CA TYR A 87 8.24 10.77 -4.15
C TYR A 87 8.60 9.84 -5.31
N GLY A 88 8.28 8.55 -5.22
CA GLY A 88 8.43 7.57 -6.31
C GLY A 88 7.72 7.98 -7.60
N TYR A 89 6.45 8.39 -7.52
CA TYR A 89 5.73 8.88 -8.72
C TYR A 89 6.39 10.13 -9.30
N PHE A 90 6.79 11.06 -8.44
CA PHE A 90 7.39 12.31 -8.88
C PHE A 90 8.75 12.08 -9.55
N ILE A 91 9.60 11.24 -8.97
CA ILE A 91 10.92 10.95 -9.53
C ILE A 91 10.79 10.15 -10.82
N GLU A 92 9.80 9.26 -10.96
CA GLU A 92 9.51 8.57 -12.22
C GLU A 92 9.13 9.56 -13.33
N ALA A 93 8.23 10.51 -13.03
CA ALA A 93 7.86 11.56 -13.98
C ALA A 93 9.04 12.48 -14.34
N PHE A 94 9.87 12.83 -13.35
CA PHE A 94 11.07 13.62 -13.56
C PHE A 94 12.10 12.87 -14.42
N MET A 95 12.36 11.60 -14.12
CA MET A 95 13.32 10.78 -14.86
C MET A 95 12.86 10.50 -16.28
N ALA A 96 11.56 10.30 -16.51
CA ALA A 96 11.00 10.17 -17.85
C ALA A 96 11.24 11.44 -18.69
N TRP A 97 11.11 12.62 -18.10
CA TRP A 97 11.44 13.88 -18.79
C TRP A 97 12.95 14.09 -18.94
N TYR A 98 13.73 13.77 -17.91
CA TYR A 98 15.18 13.99 -17.88
C TYR A 98 15.96 13.02 -18.77
N SER A 99 15.45 11.80 -18.99
CA SER A 99 16.11 10.79 -19.83
C SER A 99 16.23 11.23 -21.29
N GLY A 100 15.31 12.08 -21.77
CA GLY A 100 15.23 12.49 -23.16
C GLY A 100 14.79 11.37 -24.12
N ASP A 101 14.42 10.19 -23.60
CA ASP A 101 13.95 9.07 -24.42
C ASP A 101 12.49 9.29 -24.81
N ILE A 102 12.22 9.17 -26.11
CA ILE A 102 10.88 9.35 -26.68
C ILE A 102 9.87 8.37 -26.09
N PHE A 103 10.30 7.15 -25.73
CA PHE A 103 9.41 6.11 -25.21
C PHE A 103 9.03 6.35 -23.75
N GLU A 104 9.98 6.75 -22.90
CA GLU A 104 9.71 7.10 -21.50
C GLU A 104 8.84 8.36 -21.37
N ILE A 105 9.11 9.39 -22.18
CA ILE A 105 8.29 10.60 -22.24
C ILE A 105 6.86 10.26 -22.72
N TYR A 106 6.76 9.45 -23.77
CA TYR A 106 5.46 9.01 -24.29
C TYR A 106 4.70 8.16 -23.26
N MET A 107 5.39 7.26 -22.54
CA MET A 107 4.79 6.46 -21.47
C MET A 107 4.17 7.36 -20.40
N MET A 108 4.88 8.39 -19.93
CA MET A 108 4.35 9.31 -18.92
C MET A 108 3.17 10.13 -19.46
N SER A 109 3.25 10.59 -20.71
CA SER A 109 2.13 11.27 -21.38
C SER A 109 0.92 10.35 -21.57
N ASN A 110 1.12 9.08 -21.92
CA ASN A 110 0.06 8.08 -22.07
C ASN A 110 -0.59 7.75 -20.72
N ARG A 111 0.19 7.69 -19.63
CA ARG A 111 -0.35 7.54 -18.28
C ARG A 111 -1.23 8.73 -17.89
N ALA A 112 -0.85 9.96 -18.21
CA ALA A 112 -1.60 11.16 -17.81
C ALA A 112 -2.82 11.47 -18.71
N PHE A 113 -2.67 11.31 -20.03
CA PHE A 113 -3.65 11.77 -21.03
C PHE A 113 -4.16 10.67 -21.97
N GLY A 114 -3.62 9.45 -21.87
CA GLY A 114 -4.03 8.33 -22.71
C GLY A 114 -5.36 7.70 -22.28
N PRO A 115 -5.71 6.53 -22.85
CA PRO A 115 -6.98 5.85 -22.59
C PRO A 115 -7.24 5.52 -21.10
N TYR A 116 -6.18 5.29 -20.34
CA TYR A 116 -6.23 5.04 -18.89
C TYR A 116 -5.87 6.28 -18.05
N GLY A 117 -5.89 7.49 -18.64
CA GLY A 117 -5.56 8.74 -17.93
C GLY A 117 -6.37 8.95 -16.67
N TRP A 118 -7.68 8.66 -16.73
CA TRP A 118 -8.56 8.74 -15.56
C TRP A 118 -8.13 7.80 -14.42
N VAL A 119 -7.55 6.63 -14.73
CA VAL A 119 -7.05 5.67 -13.74
C VAL A 119 -5.82 6.23 -13.04
N PHE A 120 -4.92 6.87 -13.80
CA PHE A 120 -3.74 7.54 -13.24
C PHE A 120 -4.11 8.71 -12.33
N TRP A 121 -5.08 9.55 -12.71
CA TRP A 121 -5.51 10.64 -11.84
C TRP A 121 -6.25 10.13 -10.60
N LEU A 122 -6.99 9.03 -10.70
CA LEU A 122 -7.59 8.36 -9.55
C LEU A 122 -6.52 7.79 -8.61
N LEU A 123 -5.43 7.23 -9.15
CA LEU A 123 -4.25 6.84 -8.38
C LEU A 123 -3.67 8.02 -7.60
N MET A 124 -3.42 9.16 -8.28
CA MET A 124 -2.88 10.37 -7.64
C MET A 124 -3.81 10.89 -6.55
N LEU A 125 -5.13 10.85 -6.77
CA LEU A 125 -6.12 11.20 -5.74
C LEU A 125 -5.99 10.29 -4.51
N CYS A 126 -6.02 8.98 -4.69
CA CYS A 126 -6.07 8.01 -3.59
C CYS A 126 -4.74 7.89 -2.83
N ASN A 127 -3.60 7.91 -3.53
CA ASN A 127 -2.29 7.65 -2.93
C ASN A 127 -1.49 8.91 -2.61
N VAL A 128 -1.78 10.04 -3.24
CA VAL A 128 -1.07 11.30 -2.98
C VAL A 128 -1.95 12.29 -2.23
N LEU A 129 -3.16 12.61 -2.72
CA LEU A 129 -4.00 13.66 -2.15
C LEU A 129 -4.73 13.27 -0.86
N VAL A 130 -5.49 12.18 -0.88
CA VAL A 130 -6.25 11.70 0.30
C VAL A 130 -5.35 11.49 1.54
N PRO A 131 -4.15 10.90 1.42
CA PRO A 131 -3.28 10.65 2.58
C PRO A 131 -2.69 11.93 3.17
N GLN A 132 -2.66 13.06 2.45
CA GLN A 132 -2.28 14.35 3.05
C GLN A 132 -3.25 14.78 4.15
N ALA A 133 -4.47 14.25 4.18
CA ALA A 133 -5.39 14.43 5.29
C ALA A 133 -4.78 13.95 6.62
N LEU A 134 -3.89 12.96 6.59
CA LEU A 134 -3.22 12.43 7.78
C LEU A 134 -2.23 13.42 8.42
N TRP A 135 -1.89 14.55 7.80
CA TRP A 135 -1.15 15.62 8.49
C TRP A 135 -1.96 16.21 9.65
N SER A 136 -3.29 16.25 9.52
CA SER A 136 -4.17 16.76 10.54
C SER A 136 -4.34 15.76 11.68
N ALA A 137 -3.95 16.16 12.90
CA ALA A 137 -4.16 15.35 14.09
C ALA A 137 -5.65 15.05 14.35
N ARG A 138 -6.57 15.89 13.87
CA ARG A 138 -8.03 15.64 13.99
C ARG A 138 -8.47 14.41 13.20
N ILE A 139 -7.84 14.19 12.04
CA ILE A 139 -8.16 13.06 11.17
C ILE A 139 -7.53 11.78 11.72
N ARG A 140 -6.26 11.84 12.15
CA ARG A 140 -5.58 10.68 12.76
C ARG A 140 -6.22 10.19 14.06
N ARG A 141 -6.86 11.07 14.82
CA ARG A 141 -7.54 10.74 16.08
C ARG A 141 -8.99 10.29 15.90
N ASN A 142 -9.57 10.44 14.72
CA ASN A 142 -10.94 10.00 14.45
C ASN A 142 -10.90 8.63 13.75
N PRO A 143 -11.29 7.52 14.41
CA PRO A 143 -11.21 6.18 13.85
C PRO A 143 -12.00 6.00 12.54
N ILE A 144 -13.14 6.69 12.39
CA ILE A 144 -13.97 6.58 11.18
C ILE A 144 -13.26 7.22 9.99
N LEU A 145 -12.73 8.43 10.17
CA LEU A 145 -11.99 9.12 9.11
C LEU A 145 -10.71 8.37 8.74
N LEU A 146 -10.00 7.86 9.75
CA LEU A 146 -8.80 7.06 9.54
C LEU A 146 -9.10 5.77 8.77
N PHE A 147 -10.22 5.09 9.07
CA PHE A 147 -10.69 3.93 8.32
C PHE A 147 -11.00 4.27 6.87
N THR A 148 -11.70 5.37 6.61
CA THR A 148 -11.98 5.82 5.24
C THR A 148 -10.70 6.10 4.46
N VAL A 149 -9.73 6.80 5.05
CA VAL A 149 -8.42 7.06 4.43
C VAL A 149 -7.70 5.75 4.13
N ALA A 150 -7.66 4.81 5.07
CA ALA A 150 -7.03 3.50 4.88
C ALA A 150 -7.70 2.66 3.77
N LEU A 151 -9.01 2.80 3.56
CA LEU A 151 -9.73 2.17 2.45
C LEU A 151 -9.34 2.77 1.09
N PHE A 152 -9.25 4.10 1.00
CA PHE A 152 -8.75 4.78 -0.21
C PHE A 152 -7.32 4.37 -0.54
N ILE A 153 -6.46 4.22 0.46
CA ILE A 153 -5.07 3.78 0.27
C ILE A 153 -5.00 2.38 -0.29
N ASN A 154 -5.77 1.42 0.26
CA ASN A 154 -5.78 0.05 -0.28
C ASN A 154 -6.29 0.00 -1.72
N ALA A 155 -7.35 0.75 -2.04
CA ALA A 155 -7.84 0.88 -3.41
C ALA A 155 -6.79 1.53 -4.32
N GLY A 156 -6.16 2.61 -3.88
CA GLY A 156 -5.12 3.33 -4.63
C GLY A 156 -3.90 2.46 -4.90
N MET A 157 -3.42 1.70 -3.91
CA MET A 157 -2.30 0.76 -4.07
C MET A 157 -2.62 -0.38 -5.04
N TRP A 158 -3.87 -0.86 -5.09
CA TRP A 158 -4.29 -1.81 -6.12
C TRP A 158 -4.29 -1.17 -7.52
N ILE A 159 -4.84 0.04 -7.64
CA ILE A 159 -4.84 0.82 -8.88
C ILE A 159 -3.39 1.08 -9.34
N GLU A 160 -2.47 1.34 -8.41
CA GLU A 160 -1.06 1.55 -8.71
C GLU A 160 -0.45 0.36 -9.44
N ARG A 161 -0.69 -0.87 -8.95
CA ARG A 161 -0.21 -2.08 -9.61
C ARG A 161 -0.86 -2.26 -10.98
N PHE A 162 -2.14 -1.93 -11.11
CA PHE A 162 -2.80 -1.90 -12.41
C PHE A 162 -2.14 -0.89 -13.37
N VAL A 163 -1.84 0.32 -12.91
CA VAL A 163 -1.18 1.36 -13.72
C VAL A 163 0.20 0.89 -14.15
N ILE A 164 1.05 0.46 -13.23
CA ILE A 164 2.41 -0.01 -13.55
C ILE A 164 2.35 -1.14 -14.58
N VAL A 165 1.49 -2.14 -14.40
CA VAL A 165 1.46 -3.32 -15.28
C VAL A 165 0.78 -3.02 -16.62
N ILE A 166 -0.48 -2.56 -16.59
CA ILE A 166 -1.31 -2.47 -17.79
C ILE A 166 -0.95 -1.25 -18.64
N THR A 167 -0.69 -0.09 -18.05
CA THR A 167 -0.44 1.13 -18.85
C THR A 167 0.94 1.18 -19.48
N SER A 168 1.89 0.39 -18.96
CA SER A 168 3.20 0.21 -19.60
C SER A 168 3.17 -0.87 -20.70
N LEU A 169 2.26 -1.86 -20.63
CA LEU A 169 2.13 -2.91 -21.66
C LEU A 169 1.15 -2.57 -22.78
N ASN A 170 0.11 -1.76 -22.53
CA ASN A 170 -0.92 -1.46 -23.54
C ASN A 170 -0.39 -0.63 -24.72
N ARG A 171 0.73 0.07 -24.49
CA ARG A 171 1.40 1.00 -25.39
C ARG A 171 2.92 0.87 -25.19
N ASP A 172 3.52 -0.12 -25.84
CA ASP A 172 4.97 -0.37 -25.81
C ASP A 172 5.68 0.26 -27.03
N TYR A 173 6.90 -0.21 -27.32
CA TYR A 173 7.74 0.26 -28.42
C TYR A 173 7.08 0.19 -29.81
N SER A 174 6.19 -0.78 -30.07
CA SER A 174 5.67 -1.02 -31.42
C SER A 174 4.19 -0.67 -31.52
N PRO A 175 3.81 0.39 -32.28
CA PRO A 175 2.41 0.77 -32.46
C PRO A 175 1.50 -0.31 -33.03
N SER A 176 2.05 -1.32 -33.72
CA SER A 176 1.27 -2.46 -34.24
C SER A 176 0.75 -3.41 -33.15
N MET A 177 1.39 -3.42 -31.98
CA MET A 177 1.08 -4.32 -30.86
C MET A 177 0.16 -3.68 -29.81
N TRP A 178 -0.23 -2.44 -30.06
CA TRP A 178 -1.02 -1.60 -29.17
C TRP A 178 -2.44 -2.13 -28.98
N ALA A 179 -2.72 -2.69 -27.81
CA ALA A 179 -4.01 -3.29 -27.45
C ALA A 179 -4.57 -2.70 -26.15
N MET A 180 -5.89 -2.79 -25.98
CA MET A 180 -6.57 -2.41 -24.74
C MET A 180 -6.88 -3.63 -23.90
N PHE A 181 -6.77 -3.49 -22.57
CA PHE A 181 -7.15 -4.53 -21.63
C PHE A 181 -8.53 -4.22 -21.05
N TYR A 182 -9.47 -5.15 -21.26
CA TYR A 182 -10.79 -5.12 -20.65
C TYR A 182 -10.96 -6.35 -19.75
N PRO A 183 -11.08 -6.17 -18.43
CA PRO A 183 -11.19 -7.30 -17.52
C PRO A 183 -12.50 -8.05 -17.76
N THR A 184 -12.40 -9.36 -17.77
CA THR A 184 -13.53 -10.28 -17.87
C THR A 184 -14.18 -10.51 -16.51
N LYS A 185 -15.35 -11.16 -16.50
CA LYS A 185 -16.00 -11.58 -15.26
C LYS A 185 -15.11 -12.47 -14.39
N TRP A 186 -14.23 -13.27 -14.99
CA TRP A 186 -13.36 -14.20 -14.27
C TRP A 186 -12.25 -13.48 -13.51
N ASP A 187 -11.73 -12.38 -14.07
CA ASP A 187 -10.73 -11.53 -13.41
C ASP A 187 -11.30 -10.93 -12.12
N TRP A 188 -12.52 -10.38 -12.21
CA TRP A 188 -13.23 -9.85 -11.05
C TRP A 188 -13.60 -10.92 -10.03
N MET A 189 -14.10 -12.08 -10.47
CA MET A 189 -14.42 -13.20 -9.58
C MET A 189 -13.19 -13.70 -8.82
N THR A 190 -12.03 -13.73 -9.47
CA THR A 190 -10.77 -14.15 -8.84
C THR A 190 -10.31 -13.11 -7.82
N LEU A 191 -10.39 -11.82 -8.16
CA LEU A 191 -10.07 -10.72 -7.24
C LEU A 191 -10.96 -10.78 -5.99
N PHE A 192 -12.29 -10.76 -6.15
CA PHE A 192 -13.22 -10.80 -5.01
C PHE A 192 -13.17 -12.15 -4.27
N GLY A 193 -12.90 -13.25 -4.96
CA GLY A 193 -12.69 -14.56 -4.36
C GLY A 193 -11.48 -14.59 -3.43
N SER A 194 -10.37 -13.97 -3.82
CA SER A 194 -9.19 -13.86 -2.96
C SER A 194 -9.44 -13.02 -1.70
N VAL A 195 -10.20 -11.91 -1.83
CA VAL A 195 -10.64 -11.11 -0.68
C VAL A 195 -11.54 -11.94 0.24
N GLY A 196 -12.48 -12.72 -0.32
CA GLY A 196 -13.36 -13.60 0.43
C GLY A 196 -12.60 -14.70 1.18
N LEU A 197 -11.61 -15.32 0.54
CA LEU A 197 -10.74 -16.32 1.18
C LEU A 197 -9.94 -15.69 2.33
N PHE A 198 -9.33 -14.52 2.10
CA PHE A 198 -8.59 -13.80 3.12
C PHE A 198 -9.46 -13.49 4.35
N LEU A 199 -10.64 -12.90 4.14
CA LEU A 199 -11.56 -12.58 5.24
C LEU A 199 -12.04 -13.83 5.97
N THR A 200 -12.30 -14.93 5.24
CA THR A 200 -12.68 -16.21 5.84
C THR A 200 -11.59 -16.72 6.77
N LEU A 201 -10.35 -16.78 6.30
CA LEU A 201 -9.20 -17.22 7.11
C LEU A 201 -8.95 -16.27 8.29
N GLN A 202 -9.10 -14.95 8.08
CA GLN A 202 -8.98 -13.95 9.14
C GLN A 202 -10.05 -14.12 10.22
N PHE A 203 -11.30 -14.40 9.86
CA PHE A 203 -12.37 -14.67 10.83
C PHE A 203 -12.15 -15.98 11.58
N LEU A 204 -11.65 -17.03 10.90
CA LEU A 204 -11.27 -18.28 11.56
C LEU A 204 -10.13 -18.03 12.56
N PHE A 205 -9.11 -17.25 12.19
CA PHE A 205 -8.03 -16.87 13.08
C PHE A 205 -8.55 -16.15 14.34
N MET A 206 -9.40 -15.13 14.18
CA MET A 206 -9.97 -14.39 15.31
C MET A 206 -10.88 -15.24 16.20
N LYS A 207 -11.47 -16.31 15.66
CA LYS A 207 -12.33 -17.24 16.42
C LYS A 207 -11.53 -18.28 17.20
N PHE A 208 -10.45 -18.80 16.64
CA PHE A 208 -9.73 -19.95 17.22
C PHE A 208 -8.44 -19.58 17.97
N LEU A 209 -7.87 -18.41 17.70
CA LEU A 209 -6.60 -17.97 18.30
C LEU A 209 -6.76 -16.62 19.01
N PRO A 210 -5.95 -16.34 20.05
CA PRO A 210 -5.99 -15.06 20.72
C PRO A 210 -5.52 -13.95 19.79
N MET A 211 -6.37 -12.94 19.57
CA MET A 211 -6.09 -11.80 18.68
C MET A 211 -4.94 -10.91 19.15
N ILE A 212 -4.63 -10.95 20.45
CA ILE A 212 -3.60 -10.13 21.10
C ILE A 212 -2.65 -11.07 21.83
N SER A 213 -1.35 -10.81 21.70
CA SER A 213 -0.31 -11.55 22.44
C SER A 213 -0.45 -11.29 23.94
N ILE A 214 -0.89 -12.31 24.68
CA ILE A 214 -1.11 -12.21 26.15
C ILE A 214 0.23 -12.09 26.89
N SER A 215 1.29 -12.74 26.39
CA SER A 215 2.61 -12.69 27.04
C SER A 215 3.23 -11.28 26.96
N GLU A 216 3.24 -10.68 25.77
CA GLU A 216 3.83 -9.36 25.55
C GLU A 216 3.00 -8.25 26.22
N THR A 217 1.68 -8.34 26.18
CA THR A 217 0.83 -7.36 26.87
C THR A 217 1.03 -7.41 28.38
N ARG A 218 1.19 -8.60 28.98
CA ARG A 218 1.52 -8.71 30.42
C ARG A 218 2.88 -8.13 30.76
N GLU A 219 3.87 -8.30 29.89
CA GLU A 219 5.20 -7.71 30.07
C GLU A 219 5.15 -6.18 30.00
N LEU A 220 4.44 -5.61 29.02
CA LEU A 220 4.25 -4.17 28.87
C LEU A 220 3.51 -3.51 30.04
N VAL A 221 2.62 -4.24 30.71
CA VAL A 221 1.97 -3.77 31.95
C VAL A 221 2.92 -3.87 33.15
N ALA A 222 3.76 -4.90 33.21
CA ALA A 222 4.72 -5.09 34.31
C ALA A 222 5.93 -4.13 34.23
N GLU A 223 6.30 -3.67 33.04
CA GLU A 223 7.43 -2.76 32.81
C GLU A 223 7.30 -1.38 33.51
N PRO A 224 6.15 -0.66 33.43
CA PRO A 224 5.94 0.55 34.21
C PRO A 224 5.89 0.28 35.72
N GLU A 225 5.43 -0.91 36.14
CA GLU A 225 5.40 -1.31 37.56
C GLU A 225 6.83 -1.51 38.11
N LYS A 226 7.71 -2.17 37.34
CA LYS A 226 9.14 -2.35 37.66
C LYS A 226 9.93 -1.05 37.74
N ALA A 227 9.54 -0.02 36.99
CA ALA A 227 10.16 1.30 37.07
C ALA A 227 9.75 2.10 38.33
N THR A 228 8.71 1.66 39.04
CA THR A 228 8.14 2.33 40.22
C THR A 228 8.35 1.57 41.54
N THR A 229 8.78 0.32 41.49
CA THR A 229 9.19 -0.46 42.67
C THR A 229 10.67 -0.21 42.98
N PRO A 230 11.05 0.20 44.21
CA PRO A 230 12.44 0.42 44.61
C PRO A 230 13.28 -0.86 44.60
#